data_AF-A0A2L0EBI3-F1
#
_entry.id   AF-A0A2L0EBI3-F1
#
_cell.length_a   1.000
_cell.length_b   1.000
_cell.length_c   1.000
_cell.angle_alpha   90.00
_cell.angle_beta   90.00
_cell.angle_gamma   90.00
#
_symmetry.space_group_name_H-M   'P 1'
#
loop_
_entity.id
_entity.type
_entity.pdbx_description
1 polymer ?
#
loop_
_entity_poly.entity_id
_entity_poly.type
_entity_poly.pdbx_seq_one_letter_code
_entity_poly.pdbx_strand_id
1 'polypeptide(L)'
;MFCFLKMNQHTACLALFCLIMMVAVQANDETNVQYKDCGHNEIKSLYLSGCNVHQKSCILHRHNKNQLRLGFVANENTGKTIKTRFICNLAGLEVGWPGIDGTDACQGHGLSCPLTKGQSYNYNLDFSLGDDVPLVS
;
A
#
# COMPACT_ATOMS: atom_id res chain seq x y z
N MET A 1 -9.59 5.03 -28.90
CA MET A 1 -9.54 6.37 -28.30
C MET A 1 -8.74 6.27 -27.01
N PHE A 2 -7.43 5.97 -27.11
CA PHE A 2 -6.19 6.78 -26.92
C PHE A 2 -5.55 6.37 -25.57
N CYS A 3 -4.28 6.01 -25.43
CA CYS A 3 -3.13 6.09 -26.33
C CYS A 3 -2.12 4.98 -26.00
N PHE A 4 -1.63 4.25 -27.02
CA PHE A 4 -0.36 3.54 -26.96
C PHE A 4 0.76 4.59 -26.91
N LEU A 5 1.69 4.50 -25.94
CA LEU A 5 2.99 5.13 -26.07
C LEU A 5 4.05 4.06 -26.30
N LYS A 6 4.47 4.06 -27.57
CA LYS A 6 5.52 3.32 -28.24
C LYS A 6 6.88 3.66 -27.61
N MET A 7 7.68 2.66 -27.25
CA MET A 7 9.10 2.86 -26.95
C MET A 7 9.94 1.93 -27.83
N ASN A 8 10.25 2.43 -29.02
CA ASN A 8 11.30 1.91 -29.89
C ASN A 8 11.90 3.10 -30.64
N GLN A 9 13.16 3.44 -30.35
CA GLN A 9 14.07 3.93 -31.39
C GLN A 9 15.54 3.72 -30.96
N HIS A 10 16.26 3.02 -31.82
CA HIS A 10 17.67 2.66 -31.70
C HIS A 10 18.63 3.88 -31.81
N THR A 11 19.76 3.74 -31.10
CA THR A 11 21.14 4.22 -31.41
C THR A 11 21.41 5.69 -31.79
N ALA A 12 22.14 6.33 -30.88
CA ALA A 12 23.33 7.17 -31.07
C ALA A 12 23.20 8.50 -31.85
N CYS A 13 23.21 9.62 -31.12
CA CYS A 13 24.02 10.77 -31.53
C CYS A 13 24.35 11.68 -30.35
N LEU A 14 25.66 11.85 -30.17
CA LEU A 14 26.35 13.00 -29.56
C LEU A 14 26.36 13.12 -28.03
N ALA A 15 27.57 12.85 -27.54
CA ALA A 15 28.08 13.11 -26.20
C ALA A 15 28.08 14.61 -25.85
N LEU A 16 28.21 14.87 -24.54
CA LEU A 16 28.35 16.17 -23.87
C LEU A 16 27.07 17.02 -23.77
N PHE A 17 26.23 16.74 -22.78
CA PHE A 17 25.75 17.77 -21.85
C PHE A 17 25.09 17.15 -20.60
N CYS A 18 25.47 17.66 -19.43
CA CYS A 18 24.73 17.58 -18.15
C CYS A 18 24.55 16.21 -17.46
N LEU A 19 25.57 15.80 -16.72
CA LEU A 19 25.66 15.74 -15.23
C LEU A 19 24.39 16.00 -14.36
N ILE A 20 23.20 15.56 -14.75
CA ILE A 20 22.02 15.50 -13.87
C ILE A 20 21.32 14.16 -14.10
N MET A 21 21.92 13.08 -13.58
CA MET A 21 21.18 11.85 -13.31
C MET A 21 20.30 12.08 -12.08
N MET A 22 19.23 12.86 -12.24
CA MET A 22 18.06 12.68 -11.40
C MET A 22 17.41 11.38 -11.85
N VAL A 23 17.82 10.29 -11.20
CA VAL A 23 17.06 9.05 -11.21
C VAL A 23 15.78 9.36 -10.45
N ALA A 24 14.78 9.89 -11.14
CA ALA A 24 13.41 9.85 -10.65
C ALA A 24 13.03 8.36 -10.67
N VAL A 25 13.28 7.66 -9.58
CA VAL A 25 12.61 6.39 -9.29
C VAL A 25 11.15 6.77 -9.16
N GLN A 26 10.42 6.66 -10.27
CA GLN A 26 8.98 6.62 -10.22
C GLN A 26 8.65 5.30 -9.54
N ALA A 27 8.42 5.34 -8.22
CA ALA A 27 7.73 4.26 -7.54
C ALA A 27 6.35 4.16 -8.21
N ASN A 28 6.19 3.18 -9.08
CA ASN A 28 4.92 2.78 -9.63
C ASN A 28 4.14 2.11 -8.49
N ASP A 29 3.49 2.93 -7.68
CA ASP A 29 2.55 2.46 -6.68
C ASP A 29 1.27 1.98 -7.39
N GLU A 30 1.33 0.76 -7.92
CA GLU A 30 0.24 0.12 -8.64
C GLU A 30 -0.75 -0.50 -7.64
N THR A 31 -2.01 -0.06 -7.70
CA THR A 31 -3.10 -0.72 -6.99
C THR A 31 -3.38 -2.07 -7.62
N ASN A 32 -3.21 -3.15 -6.87
CA ASN A 32 -3.39 -4.52 -7.38
C ASN A 32 -4.65 -5.21 -6.84
N VAL A 33 -5.45 -4.55 -6.01
CA VAL A 33 -6.64 -5.14 -5.40
C VAL A 33 -7.82 -4.18 -5.48
N GLN A 34 -9.00 -4.71 -5.74
CA GLN A 34 -10.25 -3.94 -5.67
C GLN A 34 -10.57 -3.67 -4.20
N TYR A 35 -10.83 -2.42 -3.84
CA TYR A 35 -11.21 -2.03 -2.49
C TYR A 35 -12.33 -0.98 -2.52
N LYS A 36 -13.07 -0.91 -1.42
CA LYS A 36 -14.05 0.16 -1.18
C LYS A 36 -13.45 1.16 -0.21
N ASP A 37 -13.30 2.40 -0.65
CA ASP A 37 -12.89 3.49 0.23
C ASP A 37 -14.03 3.80 1.23
N CYS A 38 -13.68 3.84 2.51
CA CYS A 38 -14.60 4.15 3.62
C CYS A 38 -14.32 5.51 4.27
N GLY A 39 -13.40 6.30 3.71
CA GLY A 39 -13.05 7.65 4.10
C GLY A 39 -13.40 8.66 3.00
N HIS A 40 -12.43 9.47 2.59
CA HIS A 40 -12.58 10.56 1.62
C HIS A 40 -11.57 10.48 0.47
N ASN A 41 -11.23 9.27 0.01
CA ASN A 41 -10.28 9.03 -1.09
C ASN A 41 -8.85 9.46 -0.78
N GLU A 42 -8.43 9.41 0.47
CA GLU A 42 -7.05 9.65 0.87
C GLU A 42 -6.10 8.58 0.31
N ILE A 43 -6.57 7.34 0.17
CA ILE A 43 -5.80 6.22 -0.36
C ILE A 43 -5.56 6.43 -1.86
N LYS A 44 -4.30 6.42 -2.27
CA LYS A 44 -3.86 6.60 -3.66
C LYS A 44 -3.38 5.30 -4.28
N SER A 45 -2.84 4.40 -3.48
CA SER A 45 -2.41 3.09 -3.92
C SER A 45 -2.64 2.04 -2.84
N LEU A 46 -3.02 0.84 -3.27
CA LEU A 46 -3.18 -0.30 -2.39
C LEU A 46 -2.66 -1.56 -3.07
N TYR A 47 -1.58 -2.10 -2.53
CA TYR A 47 -0.99 -3.35 -2.96
C TYR A 47 -1.11 -4.41 -1.86
N LEU A 48 -1.57 -5.59 -2.23
CA LEU A 48 -1.64 -6.77 -1.38
C LEU A 48 -1.08 -7.99 -2.12
N SER A 49 -0.05 -8.62 -1.58
CA SER A 49 0.61 -9.77 -2.20
C SER A 49 -0.37 -10.92 -2.49
N GLY A 50 -0.23 -11.55 -3.66
CA GLY A 50 -1.06 -12.70 -4.05
C GLY A 50 -2.42 -12.34 -4.64
N CYS A 51 -2.73 -11.04 -4.77
CA CYS A 51 -4.01 -10.56 -5.29
C CYS A 51 -3.82 -9.75 -6.58
N ASN A 52 -4.87 -9.73 -7.42
CA ASN A 52 -4.92 -8.94 -8.64
C ASN A 52 -6.31 -8.29 -8.85
N VAL A 53 -6.34 -7.23 -9.66
CA VAL A 53 -7.53 -6.38 -9.89
C VAL A 53 -8.69 -7.08 -10.59
N HIS A 54 -8.46 -8.25 -11.19
CA HIS A 54 -9.46 -9.03 -11.92
C HIS A 54 -10.12 -10.10 -11.06
N GLN A 55 -9.63 -10.33 -9.84
CA GLN A 55 -10.21 -11.30 -8.92
C GLN A 55 -11.39 -10.71 -8.16
N LYS A 56 -12.47 -11.50 -8.05
CA LYS A 56 -13.62 -11.16 -7.20
C LYS A 56 -13.28 -11.19 -5.70
N SER A 57 -12.34 -12.06 -5.32
CA SER A 57 -11.89 -12.24 -3.94
C SER A 57 -10.37 -12.41 -3.90
N CYS A 58 -9.74 -11.80 -2.89
CA CYS A 58 -8.31 -11.87 -2.62
C CYS A 58 -8.06 -12.98 -1.59
N ILE A 59 -7.41 -14.08 -2.01
CA ILE A 59 -7.18 -15.25 -1.16
C ILE A 59 -5.82 -15.10 -0.48
N LEU A 60 -5.82 -14.97 0.84
CA LEU A 60 -4.60 -14.97 1.66
C LEU A 60 -4.39 -16.37 2.24
N HIS A 61 -3.21 -16.93 2.01
CA HIS A 61 -2.84 -18.23 2.54
C HIS A 61 -2.16 -18.08 3.90
N ARG A 62 -2.55 -18.94 4.85
CA ARG A 62 -1.87 -19.07 6.14
C ARG A 62 -0.41 -19.46 5.96
N HIS A 63 0.43 -19.10 6.93
CA HIS A 63 1.88 -19.32 6.98
C HIS A 63 2.70 -18.69 5.84
N ASN A 64 2.06 -18.17 4.80
CA ASN A 64 2.74 -17.37 3.79
C ASN A 64 3.08 -16.00 4.37
N LYS A 65 4.20 -15.44 3.89
CA LYS A 65 4.52 -14.03 4.11
C LYS A 65 3.67 -13.20 3.15
N ASN A 66 2.83 -12.35 3.72
CA ASN A 66 1.99 -11.42 2.98
C ASN A 66 2.53 -10.01 3.14
N GLN A 67 2.34 -9.19 2.11
CA GLN A 67 2.79 -7.81 2.06
C GLN A 67 1.61 -6.92 1.71
N LEU A 68 1.34 -5.96 2.58
CA LEU A 68 0.43 -4.85 2.35
C LEU A 68 1.27 -3.57 2.17
N ARG A 69 1.02 -2.82 1.10
CA ARG A 69 1.60 -1.50 0.87
C ARG A 69 0.47 -0.54 0.57
N LEU A 70 0.43 0.57 1.28
CA LEU A 70 -0.62 1.57 1.20
C LEU A 70 0.00 2.94 1.01
N GLY A 71 -0.21 3.56 -0.15
CA GLY A 71 0.10 4.97 -0.37
C GLY A 71 -1.12 5.82 -0.11
N PHE A 72 -0.99 6.87 0.70
CA PHE A 72 -2.10 7.77 1.04
C PHE A 72 -1.64 9.21 1.23
N VAL A 73 -2.58 10.15 1.15
CA VAL A 73 -2.38 11.55 1.48
C VAL A 73 -2.97 11.83 2.86
N ALA A 74 -2.18 12.35 3.80
CA ALA A 74 -2.67 12.69 5.13
C ALA A 74 -3.73 13.81 5.07
N ASN A 75 -4.88 13.61 5.70
CA ASN A 75 -5.98 14.59 5.69
C ASN A 75 -5.92 15.60 6.86
N GLU A 76 -5.05 15.35 7.85
CA GLU A 76 -4.80 16.23 8.99
C GLU A 76 -3.34 16.18 9.44
N ASN A 77 -2.95 17.13 10.28
CA ASN A 77 -1.68 17.07 11.00
C ASN A 77 -1.85 16.13 12.18
N THR A 78 -0.93 15.18 12.37
CA THR A 78 -1.03 14.21 13.46
C THR A 78 -0.11 14.54 14.63
N GLY A 79 -0.33 13.88 15.77
CA GLY A 79 0.64 13.83 16.85
C GLY A 79 1.83 12.93 16.52
N LYS A 80 2.65 12.65 17.55
CA LYS A 80 3.80 11.74 17.47
C LYS A 80 3.41 10.27 17.35
N THR A 81 2.16 9.94 17.66
CA THR A 81 1.62 8.57 17.65
C THR A 81 0.33 8.55 16.84
N ILE A 82 0.09 7.44 16.14
CA ILE A 82 -1.12 7.22 15.33
C ILE A 82 -1.61 5.82 15.62
N LYS A 83 -2.85 5.69 16.08
CA LYS A 83 -3.42 4.37 16.40
C LYS A 83 -3.89 3.67 15.14
N THR A 84 -3.32 2.51 14.83
CA THR A 84 -3.78 1.65 13.74
C THR A 84 -5.11 0.99 14.09
N ARG A 85 -6.03 0.93 13.14
CA ARG A 85 -7.23 0.08 13.22
C ARG A 85 -7.27 -0.86 12.02
N PHE A 86 -7.23 -2.16 12.30
CA PHE A 86 -7.30 -3.18 11.26
C PHE A 86 -8.34 -4.20 11.69
N ILE A 87 -9.52 -4.15 11.07
CA ILE A 87 -10.69 -4.94 11.48
C ILE A 87 -11.04 -5.93 10.37
N CYS A 88 -11.18 -7.19 10.72
CA CYS A 88 -11.68 -8.25 9.85
C CYS A 88 -13.13 -8.55 10.18
N ASN A 89 -13.97 -8.66 9.15
CA ASN A 89 -15.30 -9.22 9.29
C ASN A 89 -15.26 -10.70 8.89
N LEU A 90 -15.41 -11.59 9.87
CA LEU A 90 -15.39 -13.04 9.69
C LEU A 90 -16.80 -13.57 9.95
N ALA A 91 -17.55 -13.85 8.88
CA ALA A 91 -18.93 -14.32 8.95
C ALA A 91 -19.85 -13.44 9.84
N GLY A 92 -19.69 -12.11 9.77
CA GLY A 92 -20.47 -11.15 10.55
C GLY A 92 -19.86 -10.75 11.89
N LEU A 93 -18.81 -11.44 12.35
CA LEU A 93 -18.07 -11.06 13.56
C LEU A 93 -16.92 -10.11 13.20
N GLU A 94 -16.90 -8.92 13.81
CA GLU A 94 -15.79 -7.99 13.68
C GLU A 94 -14.69 -8.33 14.70
N VAL A 95 -13.50 -8.63 14.20
CA VAL A 95 -12.32 -8.93 15.03
C VAL A 95 -11.15 -8.03 14.64
N GLY A 96 -10.40 -7.56 15.62
CA GLY A 96 -9.15 -6.85 15.36
C GLY A 96 -8.08 -7.80 14.82
N TRP A 97 -7.27 -7.33 13.87
CA TRP A 97 -6.15 -8.10 13.35
C TRP A 97 -5.10 -8.32 14.44
N PRO A 98 -4.76 -9.58 14.78
CA PRO A 98 -3.81 -9.87 15.86
C PRO A 98 -2.45 -9.19 15.66
N GLY A 99 -1.97 -8.49 16.69
CA GLY A 99 -0.64 -7.87 16.71
C GLY A 99 -0.50 -6.57 15.91
N ILE A 100 -1.52 -6.13 15.19
CA ILE A 100 -1.51 -4.88 14.39
C ILE A 100 -2.63 -3.93 14.83
N ASP A 101 -3.82 -4.45 15.11
CA ASP A 101 -4.93 -3.61 15.55
C ASP A 101 -4.61 -2.96 16.91
N GLY A 102 -4.78 -1.63 16.98
CA GLY A 102 -4.51 -0.84 18.17
C GLY A 102 -3.05 -0.47 18.43
N THR A 103 -2.10 -0.89 17.57
CA THR A 103 -0.69 -0.51 17.70
C THR A 103 -0.41 0.89 17.15
N ASP A 104 0.76 1.45 17.48
CA ASP A 104 1.20 2.75 16.98
C ASP A 104 1.81 2.62 15.57
N ALA A 105 1.13 3.18 14.56
CA ALA A 105 1.57 3.16 13.17
C ALA A 105 2.89 3.92 12.95
N CYS A 106 3.28 4.81 13.88
CA CYS A 106 4.54 5.54 13.84
C CYS A 106 5.74 4.69 14.28
N GLN A 107 5.51 3.52 14.88
CA GLN A 107 6.54 2.62 15.36
C GLN A 107 6.75 1.49 14.35
N GLY A 108 7.47 1.82 13.28
CA GLY A 108 7.75 0.89 12.18
C GLY A 108 6.88 1.17 10.96
N HIS A 109 6.76 0.16 10.09
CA HIS A 109 5.87 0.20 8.91
C HIS A 109 6.09 1.36 7.92
N GLY A 110 7.27 1.98 7.91
CA GLY A 110 7.63 3.01 6.92
C GLY A 110 7.02 4.40 7.14
N LEU A 111 6.25 4.61 8.22
CA LEU A 111 5.72 5.93 8.57
C LEU A 111 6.65 6.67 9.54
N SER A 112 6.99 7.91 9.18
CA SER A 112 7.72 8.83 10.07
C SER A 112 6.78 9.93 10.53
N CYS A 113 6.52 9.95 11.84
CA CYS A 113 5.58 10.89 12.46
C CYS A 113 6.31 12.11 13.07
N PRO A 114 5.63 13.27 13.17
CA PRO A 114 4.22 13.51 12.82
C PRO A 114 3.97 13.60 11.31
N LEU A 115 2.76 13.23 10.90
CA LEU A 115 2.30 13.45 9.54
C LEU A 115 1.81 14.90 9.38
N THR A 116 2.04 15.45 8.20
CA THR A 116 1.59 16.79 7.82
C THR A 116 0.46 16.67 6.80
N LYS A 117 -0.61 17.42 7.03
CA LYS A 117 -1.77 17.47 6.14
C LYS A 117 -1.34 17.77 4.70
N GLY A 118 -1.92 17.03 3.76
CA GLY A 118 -1.68 17.17 2.33
C GLY A 118 -0.40 16.50 1.82
N GLN A 119 0.44 15.95 2.70
CA GLN A 119 1.64 15.20 2.30
C GLN A 119 1.31 13.73 2.02
N SER A 120 2.06 13.14 1.09
CA SER A 120 1.92 11.73 0.71
C SER A 120 2.84 10.85 1.57
N TYR A 121 2.33 9.69 1.99
CA TYR A 121 3.03 8.74 2.83
C TYR A 121 2.77 7.31 2.38
N ASN A 122 3.71 6.43 2.71
CA ASN A 122 3.60 4.99 2.45
C ASN A 122 3.61 4.22 3.77
N TYR A 123 2.60 3.38 3.97
CA TYR A 123 2.50 2.43 5.07
C TYR A 123 2.77 1.02 4.54
N ASN A 124 3.73 0.34 5.16
CA ASN A 124 4.28 -0.92 4.73
C ASN A 124 4.13 -1.96 5.83
N LEU A 125 3.29 -2.96 5.61
CA LEU A 125 3.04 -4.01 6.56
C LEU A 125 3.39 -5.38 5.96
N ASP A 126 4.30 -6.09 6.61
CA ASP A 126 4.59 -7.48 6.34
C ASP A 126 4.02 -8.34 7.46
N PHE A 127 3.25 -9.36 7.11
CA PHE A 127 2.54 -10.18 8.10
C PHE A 127 2.39 -11.62 7.62
N SER A 128 2.25 -12.54 8.58
CA SER A 128 1.90 -13.94 8.32
C SER A 128 0.64 -14.29 9.08
N LEU A 129 -0.25 -15.02 8.42
CA LEU A 129 -1.48 -15.52 9.03
C LEU A 129 -1.18 -16.82 9.78
N GLY A 130 -1.52 -16.87 11.08
CA GLY A 130 -1.40 -18.05 11.93
C GLY A 130 -2.61 -18.99 11.84
N ASP A 131 -2.58 -20.06 12.62
CA ASP A 131 -3.66 -21.06 12.71
C ASP A 131 -4.89 -20.55 13.47
N ASP A 132 -4.71 -19.52 14.28
CA ASP A 132 -5.73 -18.85 15.09
C ASP A 132 -6.74 -18.04 14.26
N VAL A 133 -6.38 -17.65 13.03
CA VAL A 133 -7.27 -16.92 12.12
C VAL A 133 -8.17 -17.91 11.39
N PRO A 134 -9.49 -17.95 11.62
CA PRO A 134 -10.37 -18.99 11.06
C PRO A 134 -10.44 -18.92 9.53
N LEU A 135 -10.62 -20.07 8.89
CA LEU A 135 -10.85 -20.14 7.44
C LEU A 135 -12.28 -19.68 7.16
N VAL A 136 -12.43 -18.76 6.21
CA VAL A 136 -13.72 -18.34 5.67
C VAL A 136 -13.79 -18.79 4.21
N SER A 137 -14.81 -19.60 3.89
CA SER A 137 -15.07 -20.15 2.56
C SER A 137 -16.11 -19.34 1.80
#